data_AF-A0A950WZ35-F1
#
_entry.id   AF-A0A950WZ35-F1
#
_cell.length_a   1.000
_cell.length_b   1.000
_cell.length_c   1.000
_cell.angle_alpha   90.00
_cell.angle_beta   90.00
_cell.angle_gamma   90.00
#
_symmetry.space_group_name_H-M   'P 1'
#
loop_
_entity.id
_entity.type
_entity.pdbx_description
1 polymer ?
#
loop_
_entity_poly.entity_id
_entity_poly.type
_entity_poly.pdbx_seq_one_letter_code
_entity_poly.pdbx_strand_id
1 'polypeptide(L)'
;MDIKRLPTRWLFILDYLDEDTGAVAAAVGSADDRNECEGVVRHEVIHYQRQGFTILRSEACELCRTCDGNGFVARGGSLRECPDCGGFAGPMRKLRFKI
;
A
#
# COMPACT_ATOMS: atom_id res chain seq x y z
N MET A 1 21.92 16.50 -12.22
CA MET A 1 20.96 16.46 -11.09
C MET A 1 20.91 15.03 -10.62
N ASP A 2 21.53 14.73 -9.47
CA ASP A 2 21.30 13.46 -8.79
C ASP A 2 19.81 13.36 -8.46
N ILE A 3 19.12 12.39 -9.07
CA ILE A 3 17.74 12.09 -8.71
C ILE A 3 17.82 11.46 -7.33
N LYS A 4 17.73 12.28 -6.27
CA LYS A 4 17.56 11.78 -4.90
C LYS A 4 16.37 10.84 -4.92
N ARG A 5 16.62 9.54 -4.71
CA ARG A 5 15.56 8.55 -4.61
C ARG A 5 14.69 8.94 -3.42
N LEU A 6 13.41 9.20 -3.68
CA LEU A 6 12.47 9.56 -2.63
C LEU A 6 12.42 8.42 -1.60
N PRO A 7 12.41 8.69 -0.29
CA PRO A 7 12.24 7.66 0.71
C PRO A 7 10.79 7.14 0.64
N THR A 8 10.61 6.00 -0.02
CA THR A 8 9.30 5.39 -0.22
C THR A 8 9.11 4.13 0.62
N ARG A 9 7.84 3.74 0.76
CA ARG A 9 7.39 2.44 1.24
C ARG A 9 6.19 1.99 0.42
N TRP A 10 5.90 0.70 0.45
CA TRP A 10 4.74 0.14 -0.22
C TRP A 10 3.69 -0.27 0.80
N LEU A 11 2.43 0.11 0.58
CA LEU A 11 1.27 -0.40 1.31
C LEU A 11 0.40 -1.20 0.37
N PHE A 12 -0.12 -2.34 0.84
CA PHE A 12 -1.05 -3.15 0.07
C PHE A 12 -2.33 -3.44 0.84
N ILE A 13 -3.39 -3.70 0.09
CA ILE A 13 -4.69 -4.17 0.58
C ILE A 13 -5.11 -5.38 -0.24
N LEU A 14 -5.62 -6.39 0.46
CA LEU A 14 -6.18 -7.60 -0.09
C LEU A 14 -7.59 -7.77 0.49
N ASP A 15 -8.62 -7.50 -0.31
CA ASP A 15 -9.99 -7.80 0.08
C ASP A 15 -10.34 -9.22 -0.32
N TYR A 16 -11.02 -9.93 0.57
CA TYR A 16 -11.44 -11.30 0.36
C TYR A 16 -12.83 -11.54 0.95
N LEU A 17 -13.54 -12.47 0.32
CA LEU A 17 -14.84 -12.97 0.74
C LEU A 17 -14.64 -14.29 1.48
N ASP A 18 -15.19 -14.37 2.69
CA ASP A 18 -15.44 -15.62 3.38
C ASP A 18 -16.71 -16.26 2.82
N GLU A 19 -16.55 -17.36 2.08
CA GLU A 19 -17.66 -18.08 1.44
C GLU A 19 -18.58 -18.73 2.47
N ASP A 20 -18.08 -19.08 3.66
CA ASP A 20 -18.87 -19.74 4.70
C ASP A 20 -19.82 -18.75 5.40
N THR A 21 -19.39 -17.49 5.55
CA THR A 21 -20.16 -16.45 6.27
C THR A 21 -20.75 -15.38 5.36
N GLY A 22 -20.29 -15.29 4.11
CA GLY A 22 -20.59 -14.19 3.19
C GLY A 22 -19.94 -12.86 3.58
N ALA A 23 -19.04 -12.85 4.57
CA ALA A 23 -18.43 -11.62 5.07
C ALA A 23 -17.27 -11.18 4.17
N VAL A 24 -17.20 -9.86 3.89
CA VAL A 24 -16.05 -9.25 3.23
C VAL A 24 -15.09 -8.71 4.29
N ALA A 25 -13.83 -9.12 4.20
CA ALA A 25 -12.75 -8.66 5.06
C ALA A 25 -11.56 -8.19 4.22
N ALA A 26 -10.61 -7.53 4.88
CA ALA A 26 -9.41 -7.00 4.24
C ALA A 26 -8.15 -7.32 5.07
N ALA A 27 -7.11 -7.80 4.40
CA ALA A 27 -5.76 -7.82 4.93
C ALA A 27 -4.99 -6.60 4.41
N VAL A 28 -4.36 -5.87 5.31
CA VAL A 28 -3.55 -4.69 4.99
C VAL A 28 -2.13 -4.94 5.46
N GLY A 29 -1.16 -4.63 4.62
CA GLY A 29 0.26 -4.78 4.97
C GLY A 29 1.15 -3.76 4.30
N SER A 30 2.44 -3.86 4.59
CA SER A 30 3.46 -2.96 4.09
C SER A 30 4.75 -3.68 3.74
N ALA A 31 5.53 -3.11 2.83
CA ALA A 31 6.86 -3.56 2.46
C ALA A 31 7.80 -2.37 2.22
N ASP A 32 9.10 -2.58 2.36
CA ASP A 32 10.10 -1.53 2.19
C ASP A 32 10.32 -1.19 0.72
N ASP A 33 10.17 -2.17 -0.17
CA ASP A 33 10.30 -1.99 -1.61
C ASP A 33 9.24 -2.74 -2.43
N ARG A 34 9.24 -2.47 -3.74
CA ARG A 34 8.28 -3.04 -4.67
C ARG A 34 8.37 -4.56 -4.77
N ASN A 35 9.58 -5.11 -4.85
CA ASN A 35 9.77 -6.55 -5.05
C ASN A 35 9.30 -7.34 -3.83
N GLU A 36 9.64 -6.85 -2.64
CA GLU A 36 9.11 -7.38 -1.39
C GLU A 36 7.59 -7.29 -1.35
N CYS A 37 7.01 -6.13 -1.69
CA CYS A 37 5.56 -5.94 -1.74
C CYS A 37 4.87 -6.95 -2.68
N GLU A 38 5.38 -7.12 -3.90
CA GLU A 38 4.81 -8.08 -4.85
C GLU A 38 4.94 -9.52 -4.35
N GLY A 39 6.04 -9.86 -3.67
CA GLY A 39 6.26 -11.18 -3.06
C GLY A 39 5.26 -11.47 -1.94
N VAL A 40 5.09 -10.53 -1.01
CA VAL A 40 4.14 -10.66 0.11
C VAL A 40 2.71 -10.75 -0.40
N VAL A 41 2.30 -9.88 -1.33
CA VAL A 41 0.94 -9.94 -1.90
C VAL A 41 0.65 -11.29 -2.55
N ARG A 42 1.59 -11.84 -3.33
CA ARG A 42 1.43 -13.18 -3.93
C ARG A 42 1.32 -14.27 -2.88
N HIS A 43 2.11 -14.20 -1.81
CA HIS A 43 2.03 -15.13 -0.70
C HIS A 43 0.65 -15.08 -0.01
N GLU A 44 0.17 -13.89 0.32
CA GLU A 44 -1.13 -13.70 0.99
C GLU A 44 -2.29 -14.18 0.13
N VAL A 45 -2.30 -13.84 -1.17
CA VAL A 45 -3.32 -14.34 -2.12
C VAL A 45 -3.40 -15.87 -2.08
N ILE A 46 -2.27 -16.56 -2.17
CA ILE A 46 -2.21 -18.03 -2.11
C ILE A 46 -2.65 -18.55 -0.74
N HIS A 47 -2.25 -17.88 0.34
CA HIS A 47 -2.60 -18.27 1.71
C HIS A 47 -4.11 -18.24 1.95
N TYR A 48 -4.79 -17.17 1.55
CA TYR A 48 -6.23 -17.01 1.71
C TYR A 48 -7.02 -17.94 0.76
N GLN A 49 -6.61 -18.08 -0.50
CA GLN A 49 -7.24 -19.03 -1.43
C GLN A 49 -7.19 -20.47 -0.91
N ARG A 50 -6.07 -20.88 -0.28
CA ARG A 50 -5.93 -22.22 0.32
C ARG A 50 -6.83 -22.45 1.52
N GLN A 51 -7.31 -21.40 2.16
CA GLN A 51 -8.25 -21.46 3.28
C GLN A 51 -9.71 -21.40 2.83
N GLY A 52 -9.98 -21.32 1.51
CA GLY A 52 -11.34 -21.26 0.97
C GLY A 52 -11.88 -19.84 0.79
N PHE A 53 -11.07 -18.80 0.99
CA PHE A 53 -11.49 -17.42 0.75
C PHE A 53 -11.37 -17.05 -0.73
N THR A 54 -12.34 -16.30 -1.24
CA THR A 54 -12.29 -15.72 -2.59
C THR A 54 -11.66 -14.34 -2.55
N ILE A 55 -10.54 -14.14 -3.26
CA ILE A 55 -9.93 -12.81 -3.37
C ILE A 55 -10.76 -11.94 -4.30
N LEU A 56 -11.21 -10.78 -3.79
CA LEU A 56 -12.00 -9.81 -4.54
C LEU A 56 -11.13 -8.72 -5.16
N ARG A 57 -10.12 -8.27 -4.42
CA ARG A 57 -9.25 -7.17 -4.83
C ARG A 57 -7.87 -7.33 -4.22
N SER A 58 -6.85 -7.08 -5.01
CA SER A 58 -5.46 -7.01 -4.56
C SER A 58 -4.79 -5.79 -5.18
N GLU A 59 -4.48 -4.79 -4.35
CA GLU A 59 -3.87 -3.53 -4.77
C GLU A 59 -2.69 -3.18 -3.88
N ALA A 60 -1.68 -2.51 -4.44
CA ALA A 60 -0.61 -1.91 -3.68
C ALA A 60 -0.30 -0.50 -4.17
N CYS A 61 0.27 0.32 -3.29
CA CYS A 61 0.68 1.67 -3.61
C CYS A 61 2.01 2.04 -2.98
N GLU A 62 2.81 2.79 -3.74
CA GLU A 62 4.02 3.42 -3.25
C GLU A 62 3.66 4.77 -2.64
N LEU A 63 4.13 5.00 -1.42
CA LEU A 63 3.89 6.23 -0.65
C LEU A 63 5.20 6.79 -0.13
N CYS A 64 5.21 8.09 0.15
CA CYS A 64 6.29 8.71 0.91
C CYS A 64 6.33 8.07 2.30
N ARG A 65 7.50 7.59 2.72
CA ARG A 65 7.71 6.99 4.04
C ARG A 65 7.46 7.98 5.19
N THR A 66 7.60 9.27 4.93
CA THR A 66 7.53 10.34 5.94
C THR A 66 6.12 10.87 6.15
N CYS A 67 5.35 11.07 5.07
CA CYS A 67 4.00 11.64 5.16
C CYS A 67 2.88 10.66 4.80
N ASP A 68 3.21 9.42 4.43
CA ASP A 68 2.25 8.39 4.01
C ASP A 68 1.31 8.81 2.88
N GLY A 69 1.81 9.68 2.01
CA GLY A 69 1.02 10.26 0.93
C GLY A 69 0.03 11.33 1.39
N ASN A 70 0.06 11.80 2.63
CA ASN A 70 -0.76 12.95 3.01
C ASN A 70 -0.23 14.28 2.44
N GLY A 71 1.04 14.31 2.01
CA GLY A 71 1.70 15.48 1.43
C GLY A 71 2.02 16.59 2.45
N PHE A 72 1.12 16.86 3.38
CA PHE A 72 1.24 17.90 4.39
C PHE A 72 1.42 17.30 5.79
N VAL A 73 2.39 17.83 6.55
CA VAL A 73 2.60 17.47 7.96
C VAL A 73 2.24 18.68 8.81
N ALA A 74 1.04 18.69 9.39
CA ALA A 74 0.61 19.77 10.27
C ALA A 74 1.19 19.58 11.68
N ARG A 75 2.06 20.49 12.11
CA ARG A 75 2.40 20.68 13.53
C ARG A 75 2.26 22.17 13.86
N GLY A 76 1.27 22.52 14.68
CA GLY A 76 1.14 23.88 15.22
C GLY A 76 0.58 24.96 14.28
N GLY A 77 -0.25 24.61 13.28
CA GLY A 77 -1.07 25.58 12.54
C GLY A 77 -0.46 26.19 11.27
N SER A 78 0.84 25.99 11.00
CA SER A 78 1.42 26.31 9.68
C SER A 78 1.43 25.05 8.80
N LEU A 79 0.75 25.09 7.65
CA LEU A 79 0.80 24.03 6.63
C LEU A 79 2.27 23.87 6.17
N ARG A 80 2.91 22.74 6.45
CA ARG A 80 4.24 22.43 5.93
C ARG A 80 4.14 21.27 4.95
N GLU A 81 4.67 21.48 3.75
CA GLU A 81 4.89 20.44 2.75
C GLU A 81 5.92 19.43 3.27
N CYS A 82 5.70 18.15 3.00
CA CYS A 82 6.66 17.11 3.33
C CYS A 82 7.97 17.37 2.56
N PRO A 83 9.11 17.58 3.25
CA PRO A 83 10.36 17.92 2.58
C PRO A 83 10.91 16.77 1.73
N ASP A 84 10.52 15.54 2.07
CA ASP A 84 11.01 14.34 1.38
C ASP A 84 10.30 14.09 0.07
N CYS A 85 9.00 14.37 -0.05
CA CYS A 85 8.24 14.21 -1.29
C CYS A 85 7.81 15.53 -1.96
N GLY A 86 8.28 16.67 -1.45
CA GLY A 86 7.92 17.99 -1.95
C GLY A 86 6.42 18.28 -1.87
N GLY A 87 5.75 17.80 -0.82
CA GLY A 87 4.31 18.03 -0.63
C GLY A 87 3.38 17.14 -1.47
N PHE A 88 3.90 16.16 -2.23
CA PHE A 88 3.05 15.27 -3.02
C PHE A 88 2.06 14.49 -2.15
N ALA A 89 0.77 14.63 -2.48
CA ALA A 89 -0.33 13.93 -1.85
C ALA A 89 -0.84 12.78 -2.72
N GLY A 90 -1.15 11.67 -2.08
CA GLY A 90 -1.56 10.41 -2.67
C GLY A 90 -0.39 9.47 -2.98
N PRO A 91 -0.69 8.38 -3.69
CA PRO A 91 0.28 7.37 -4.07
C PRO A 91 1.14 7.82 -5.24
N MET A 92 2.44 7.62 -5.11
CA MET A 92 3.42 7.88 -6.16
C MET A 92 3.28 6.86 -7.30
N ARG A 93 2.91 5.63 -6.94
CA ARG A 93 2.63 4.55 -7.88
C ARG A 93 1.53 3.65 -7.34
N LYS A 94 0.69 3.11 -8.23
CA LYS A 94 -0.30 2.09 -7.91
C LYS A 94 -0.03 0.83 -8.71
N LEU A 95 -0.26 -0.32 -8.09
CA LEU A 95 -0.24 -1.65 -8.71
C LEU A 95 -1.57 -2.33 -8.42
N ARG A 96 -2.11 -3.01 -9.44
CA ARG A 96 -3.20 -3.96 -9.31
C ARG A 96 -2.66 -5.33 -9.67
N PHE A 97 -2.88 -6.30 -8.80
CA PHE A 97 -2.47 -7.67 -9.05
C PHE A 97 -3.61 -8.40 -9.75
N LYS A 98 -3.26 -9.18 -10.78
CA LYS A 98 -4.21 -10.11 -11.37
C LYS A 98 -4.36 -11.29 -10.42
N ILE A 99 -5.60 -11.58 -10.08
CA ILE A 99 -6.03 -12.69 -9.22
C ILE A 99 -6.32 -13.89 -10.11
#